data_AF-A0A658NPS6-F1
#
_entry.id   AF-A0A658NPS6-F1
#
_cell.length_a   1.000
_cell.length_b   1.000
_cell.length_c   1.000
_cell.angle_alpha   90.00
_cell.angle_beta   90.00
_cell.angle_gamma   90.00
#
_symmetry.space_group_name_H-M   'P 1'
#
loop_
_entity.id
_entity.type
_entity.pdbx_description
1 polymer ?
#
loop_
_entity_poly.entity_id
_entity_poly.type
_entity_poly.pdbx_seq_one_letter_code
_entity_poly.pdbx_strand_id
1 'polypeptide(L)'
;VITNVPGPQTPLYVAGAELLGAYPVLPLVKGMALTIGLTSYNGGVFFGLNADRDAMVDVDVLTACLSEAMDELLDTTRRTRNRAKRVRRG
;
A
#
# COMPACT_ATOMS: atom_id res chain seq x y z
N VAL A 1 14.06 5.26 1.79
CA VAL A 1 13.14 6.43 1.91
C VAL A 1 11.72 5.95 1.75
N ILE A 2 10.76 6.53 2.48
CA ILE A 2 9.31 6.28 2.30
C ILE A 2 8.64 7.62 2.02
N THR A 3 7.83 7.71 0.96
CA THR A 3 7.08 8.94 0.62
C THR A 3 5.62 8.65 0.33
N ASN A 4 4.75 9.61 0.67
CA ASN A 4 3.33 9.55 0.39
C ASN A 4 2.93 10.82 -0.37
N VAL A 5 2.45 10.64 -1.61
CA VAL A 5 2.01 11.73 -2.47
C VAL A 5 0.55 11.47 -2.85
N PRO A 6 -0.41 12.22 -2.29
CA PRO A 6 -1.82 12.06 -2.63
C PRO A 6 -2.08 12.29 -4.13
N GLY A 7 -2.86 11.41 -4.74
CA GLY A 7 -3.29 11.55 -6.13
C GLY A 7 -4.80 11.87 -6.25
N PRO A 8 -5.29 12.02 -7.49
CA PRO A 8 -6.68 12.37 -7.77
C PRO A 8 -7.69 11.35 -7.21
N GLN A 9 -8.79 11.82 -6.63
CA GLN A 9 -9.86 10.97 -6.07
C GLN A 9 -11.06 10.77 -7.01
N THR A 10 -10.93 11.24 -8.26
CA THR A 10 -11.89 11.04 -9.34
C THR A 10 -11.27 10.14 -10.41
N PRO A 11 -12.05 9.31 -11.12
CA PRO A 11 -11.55 8.49 -12.21
C PRO A 11 -10.88 9.32 -13.32
N LEU A 12 -9.76 8.84 -13.84
CA LEU A 12 -9.03 9.42 -14.95
C LEU A 12 -9.05 8.51 -16.17
N TYR A 13 -8.95 9.10 -17.37
CA TYR A 13 -9.02 8.37 -18.63
C TYR A 13 -7.94 8.86 -19.60
N VAL A 14 -7.41 7.93 -20.42
CA VAL A 14 -6.50 8.23 -21.53
C VAL A 14 -7.10 7.62 -22.80
N ALA A 15 -7.41 8.46 -23.78
CA ALA A 15 -8.02 8.03 -25.05
C ALA A 15 -9.26 7.11 -24.87
N GLY A 16 -10.07 7.37 -23.82
CA GLY A 16 -11.26 6.59 -23.48
C GLY A 16 -11.02 5.35 -22.59
N ALA A 17 -9.77 4.96 -22.33
CA ALA A 17 -9.43 3.90 -21.39
C ALA A 17 -9.31 4.44 -19.95
N GLU A 18 -9.94 3.76 -18.98
CA GLU A 18 -9.87 4.12 -17.57
C GLU A 18 -8.52 3.77 -16.94
N LEU A 19 -7.95 4.70 -16.16
CA LEU A 19 -6.81 4.41 -15.30
C LEU A 19 -7.28 3.58 -14.11
N LEU A 20 -6.75 2.36 -13.96
CA LEU A 20 -7.15 1.43 -12.89
C LEU A 20 -6.29 1.55 -11.62
N GLY A 21 -5.08 2.07 -11.75
CA GLY A 21 -4.16 2.22 -10.63
C GLY A 21 -2.91 3.01 -11.01
N ALA A 22 -2.28 3.61 -10.00
CA ALA A 22 -1.08 4.42 -10.16
C ALA A 22 -0.02 3.96 -9.17
N TYR A 23 1.04 3.29 -9.64
CA TYR A 23 2.09 2.73 -8.78
C TYR A 23 3.36 3.60 -8.90
N PRO A 24 3.75 4.34 -7.84
CA PRO A 24 4.88 5.25 -7.92
C PRO A 24 6.22 4.49 -7.97
N VAL A 25 7.13 4.90 -8.84
CA VAL A 25 8.51 4.37 -8.90
C VAL A 25 9.46 5.48 -8.51
N LEU A 26 10.02 5.39 -7.31
CA LEU A 26 10.98 6.38 -6.81
C LEU A 26 12.40 5.97 -7.21
N PRO A 27 13.29 6.94 -7.52
CA PRO A 27 14.66 6.63 -7.90
C PRO A 27 15.47 6.06 -6.74
N LEU A 28 16.31 5.08 -7.04
CA LEU A 28 17.36 4.60 -6.15
C LEU A 28 18.62 5.45 -6.34
N VAL A 29 18.88 6.36 -5.42
CA VAL A 29 20.19 7.01 -5.29
C VAL A 29 21.21 6.09 -4.63
N LYS A 30 22.50 6.34 -4.89
CA LYS A 30 23.62 5.54 -4.37
C LYS A 30 23.51 5.32 -2.86
N GLY A 31 23.63 4.06 -2.44
CA GLY A 31 23.55 3.65 -1.04
C GLY A 31 22.14 3.34 -0.53
N MET A 32 21.11 3.46 -1.37
CA MET A 32 19.76 2.99 -1.03
C MET A 32 19.51 1.61 -1.63
N ALA A 33 19.20 0.64 -0.76
CA ALA A 33 18.73 -0.68 -1.18
C ALA A 33 17.24 -0.70 -1.55
N LEU A 34 16.44 0.21 -0.98
CA LEU A 34 14.99 0.23 -1.14
C LEU A 34 14.40 1.65 -1.04
N THR A 35 13.41 1.92 -1.87
CA THR A 35 12.47 3.05 -1.74
C THR A 35 11.03 2.57 -1.80
N ILE A 36 10.17 3.20 -0.99
CA ILE A 36 8.73 2.89 -0.94
C ILE A 36 7.95 4.16 -1.23
N GLY A 37 7.14 4.14 -2.29
CA GLY A 37 6.22 5.22 -2.64
C GLY A 37 4.78 4.81 -2.42
N LEU A 38 3.98 5.75 -1.93
CA LEU A 38 2.54 5.61 -1.81
C LEU A 38 1.85 6.72 -2.60
N THR A 39 0.78 6.35 -3.31
CA THR A 39 -0.14 7.34 -3.87
C THR A 39 -1.57 6.85 -3.74
N SER A 40 -2.49 7.77 -3.46
CA SER A 40 -3.92 7.47 -3.44
C SER A 40 -4.54 7.81 -4.80
N TYR A 41 -5.43 6.95 -5.29
CA TYR A 41 -6.18 7.20 -6.52
C TYR A 41 -7.55 6.55 -6.45
N ASN A 42 -8.60 7.32 -6.80
CA ASN A 42 -9.98 6.83 -6.90
C ASN A 42 -10.43 5.96 -5.71
N GLY A 43 -10.19 6.42 -4.47
CA GLY A 43 -10.55 5.71 -3.25
C GLY A 43 -9.62 4.55 -2.84
N GLY A 44 -8.65 4.19 -3.68
CA GLY A 44 -7.59 3.23 -3.40
C GLY A 44 -6.28 3.87 -2.97
N VAL A 45 -5.40 3.07 -2.36
CA VAL A 45 -4.00 3.41 -2.08
C VAL A 45 -3.11 2.39 -2.77
N PHE A 46 -2.10 2.87 -3.48
CA PHE A 46 -1.20 2.08 -4.30
C PHE A 46 0.23 2.24 -3.79
N PHE A 47 0.92 1.10 -3.63
CA PHE A 47 2.26 1.01 -3.08
C PHE A 47 3.23 0.61 -4.19
N GLY A 48 4.32 1.37 -4.34
CA GLY A 48 5.43 1.02 -5.22
C GLY A 48 6.69 0.79 -4.40
N LEU A 49 7.25 -0.41 -4.51
CA LEU A 49 8.52 -0.78 -3.90
C LEU A 49 9.55 -0.87 -5.03
N ASN A 50 10.56 -0.01 -4.99
CA ASN A 50 11.68 -0.06 -5.94
C ASN A 50 12.95 -0.39 -5.17
N ALA A 51 13.57 -1.53 -5.49
CA ALA A 51 14.69 -2.09 -4.76
C ALA A 51 15.88 -2.39 -5.67
N ASP A 52 17.08 -2.22 -5.12
CA ASP A 52 18.31 -2.71 -5.73
C ASP A 52 18.34 -4.22 -5.57
N ARG A 53 18.41 -4.94 -6.69
CA ARG A 53 18.31 -6.40 -6.72
C ARG A 53 19.49 -7.10 -6.04
N ASP A 54 20.67 -6.50 -6.05
CA ASP A 54 21.87 -7.10 -5.44
C ASP A 54 21.93 -6.79 -3.95
N ALA A 55 21.51 -5.58 -3.54
CA ALA A 55 21.51 -5.19 -2.13
C ALA A 55 20.28 -5.70 -1.35
N MET A 56 19.17 -6.01 -2.02
CA MET A 56 17.94 -6.53 -1.42
C MET A 56 17.31 -7.62 -2.30
N VAL A 57 17.83 -8.84 -2.17
CA VAL A 57 17.41 -10.02 -2.94
C VAL A 57 16.00 -10.53 -2.57
N ASP A 58 15.47 -10.12 -1.43
CA ASP A 58 14.27 -10.62 -0.76
C ASP A 58 13.14 -9.57 -0.67
N VAL A 59 13.10 -8.61 -1.60
CA VAL A 59 12.04 -7.59 -1.68
C VAL A 59 10.62 -8.19 -1.75
N ASP A 60 10.49 -9.37 -2.33
CA ASP A 60 9.22 -10.10 -2.42
C ASP A 60 8.73 -10.54 -1.02
N VAL A 61 9.64 -10.89 -0.11
CA VAL A 61 9.30 -11.23 1.28
C VAL A 61 8.74 -10.01 1.99
N LEU A 62 9.37 -8.84 1.85
CA LEU A 62 8.84 -7.59 2.41
C LEU A 62 7.45 -7.27 1.85
N THR A 63 7.24 -7.49 0.55
CA THR A 63 5.95 -7.28 -0.10
C THR A 63 4.87 -8.19 0.51
N ALA A 64 5.18 -9.47 0.75
CA ALA A 64 4.28 -10.40 1.42
C ALA A 64 3.97 -9.96 2.87
N CYS A 65 5.00 -9.59 3.65
CA CYS A 65 4.83 -9.11 5.02
C CYS A 65 3.96 -7.86 5.10
N LEU A 66 4.03 -6.96 4.09
CA LEU A 66 3.17 -5.78 4.03
C LEU A 66 1.69 -6.16 3.90
N SER A 67 1.37 -7.14 3.05
CA SER A 67 0.02 -7.67 2.93
C SER A 67 -0.45 -8.36 4.21
N GLU A 68 0.38 -9.20 4.80
CA GLU A 68 0.07 -9.90 6.06
C GLU A 68 -0.20 -8.92 7.22
N ALA A 69 0.64 -7.89 7.37
CA ALA A 69 0.47 -6.88 8.41
C ALA A 69 -0.84 -6.07 8.23
N MET A 70 -1.23 -5.79 6.99
CA MET A 70 -2.51 -5.16 6.68
C MET A 70 -3.69 -6.04 7.10
N ASP A 71 -3.63 -7.33 6.79
CA ASP A 71 -4.67 -8.30 7.16
C ASP A 71 -4.77 -8.46 8.68
N GLU A 72 -3.63 -8.57 9.38
CA GLU A 72 -3.57 -8.62 10.83
C GLU A 72 -4.23 -7.38 11.46
N LEU A 73 -3.89 -6.19 10.97
CA LEU A 73 -4.45 -4.92 11.44
C LEU A 73 -5.98 -4.87 11.26
N LEU A 74 -6.48 -5.30 10.10
CA LEU A 74 -7.92 -5.36 9.82
C LEU A 74 -8.65 -6.33 10.78
N ASP A 75 -8.02 -7.45 11.10
CA ASP A 75 -8.59 -8.45 12.00
C ASP A 75 -8.71 -7.93 13.45
N THR A 76 -7.78 -7.09 13.92
CA THR A 76 -7.91 -6.43 15.24
C THR A 76 -9.18 -5.54 15.32
N THR A 77 -9.52 -4.86 14.22
CA THR A 77 -10.70 -3.99 14.15
C THR A 77 -12.00 -4.81 14.16
N ARG A 78 -12.02 -5.96 13.47
CA ARG A 78 -13.15 -6.89 13.45
C ARG A 78 -13.43 -7.48 14.83
N ARG A 79 -12.39 -7.89 15.55
CA ARG A 79 -12.49 -8.41 16.94
C ARG A 79 -13.11 -7.37 17.87
N THR A 80 -12.67 -6.12 17.76
CA THR A 80 -13.18 -5.00 18.56
C THR A 80 -14.67 -4.74 18.30
N ARG A 81 -15.10 -4.70 17.03
CA ARG A 81 -16.53 -4.55 16.67
C ARG A 81 -17.40 -5.69 17.21
N ASN A 82 -16.92 -6.93 17.13
CA ASN A 82 -17.66 -8.10 17.60
C ASN A 82 -17.83 -8.10 19.13
N ARG A 83 -16.81 -7.67 19.87
CA ARG A 83 -16.88 -7.48 21.32
C ARG A 83 -17.90 -6.41 21.70
N ALA A 84 -17.87 -5.25 21.03
CA ALA A 84 -18.82 -4.17 21.27
C ALA A 84 -20.28 -4.57 20.97
N LYS A 85 -20.53 -5.37 19.91
CA LYS A 85 -21.87 -5.91 19.61
C LYS A 85 -22.39 -6.88 20.68
N ARG A 86 -21.52 -7.69 21.29
CA ARG A 86 -21.90 -8.62 22.38
C ARG A 86 -22.31 -7.88 23.66
N VAL A 87 -21.58 -6.83 24.03
CA VAL A 87 -21.89 -6.03 25.23
C VAL A 87 -23.24 -5.31 25.12
N ARG A 88 -23.66 -4.89 23.92
CA ARG A 88 -24.94 -4.18 23.72
C ARG A 88 -26.18 -5.09 23.68
N ARG A 89 -26.00 -6.41 23.71
CA ARG A 89 -27.09 -7.41 23.62
C ARG A 89 -27.39 -8.12 24.96
N GLY A 90 -26.59 -7.88 25.99
CA GLY A 90 -26.85 -8.32 27.37
C GLY A 90 -27.20 -7.11 28.22
#